data_AF-A0A6N7VYG3-F1
#
_entry.id   AF-A0A6N7VYG3-F1
#
_cell.length_a   1.000
_cell.length_b   1.000
_cell.length_c   1.000
_cell.angle_alpha   90.00
_cell.angle_beta   90.00
_cell.angle_gamma   90.00
#
_symmetry.space_group_name_H-M   'P 1'
#
loop_
_entity.id
_entity.type
_entity.pdbx_description
1 polymer ?
#
loop_
_entity_poly.entity_id
_entity_poly.type
_entity_poly.pdbx_seq_one_letter_code
_entity_poly.pdbx_strand_id
1 'polypeptide(L)'
;MTQVHFTLKQEEIQKLIEGSVKDDLSKNILTTVFNQLMEEQRNQYIGVGAYERDENRVSSRNGYYDREYTTRIGSLTLRVPRTRDGLFSTDIFDRYQRHEKALLAAMLEMYISGVSTRKVSQVVEELCGKNISKSFVSNLTKELDDIVENWRNAPFEKSYPYLMTDVLYIKVRENSRVVSKSCHIAIGFNEEGEREVLGFLIQEGESEATWTHFFEYLKRRELKGIQLVISDAHKGLVQAIRKCFTGVSWQRCQVHFVRNIFATVPKKNSSLFREQVKALFRITNLEQARALKNEILEQFSEEKGYQIACTCLDEGFEDAFQYVIVGQAHTRIRSTNLLERLNQEVRRREKVVRIFPNTASATRLIGAMLMHQHEDWIGATRTYIKL
;
A
#
# COMPACT_ATOMS: atom_id res chain seq x y z
N MET A 1 -37.59 -11.83 -1.40
CA MET A 1 -36.81 -11.19 -2.47
C MET A 1 -37.79 -10.62 -3.47
N THR A 2 -37.93 -9.29 -3.53
CA THR A 2 -38.78 -8.62 -4.53
C THR A 2 -38.17 -8.85 -5.91
N GLN A 3 -38.83 -9.62 -6.77
CA GLN A 3 -38.41 -9.77 -8.16
C GLN A 3 -38.84 -8.54 -8.94
N VAL A 4 -37.89 -7.75 -9.42
CA VAL A 4 -38.17 -6.62 -10.32
C VAL A 4 -38.29 -7.18 -11.73
N HIS A 5 -39.51 -7.19 -12.28
CA HIS A 5 -39.75 -7.59 -13.66
C HIS A 5 -39.42 -6.42 -14.60
N PHE A 6 -38.21 -6.42 -15.15
CA PHE A 6 -37.83 -5.46 -16.19
C PHE A 6 -38.64 -5.72 -17.45
N THR A 7 -39.47 -4.75 -17.84
CA THR A 7 -40.21 -4.82 -19.11
C THR A 7 -39.37 -4.10 -20.16
N LEU A 8 -38.37 -4.79 -20.68
CA LEU A 8 -37.64 -4.32 -21.88
C LEU A 8 -38.29 -5.00 -23.08
N LYS A 9 -39.06 -4.23 -23.88
CA LYS A 9 -39.68 -4.79 -25.07
C LYS A 9 -38.60 -5.15 -26.08
N GLN A 10 -38.75 -6.27 -26.78
CA GLN A 10 -37.80 -6.72 -27.80
C GLN A 10 -37.52 -5.64 -28.87
N GLU A 11 -38.55 -4.89 -29.26
CA GLU A 11 -38.44 -3.75 -30.18
C GLU A 11 -37.63 -2.58 -29.61
N GLU A 12 -37.68 -2.33 -28.30
CA GLU A 12 -36.89 -1.28 -27.64
C GLU A 12 -35.42 -1.68 -27.57
N ILE A 13 -35.13 -2.94 -27.26
CA ILE A 13 -33.78 -3.51 -27.30
C ILE A 13 -33.23 -3.45 -28.73
N GLN A 14 -34.04 -3.80 -29.73
CA GLN A 14 -33.63 -3.78 -31.12
C GLN A 14 -33.36 -2.36 -31.62
N LYS A 15 -34.21 -1.38 -31.28
CA LYS A 15 -33.95 0.05 -31.55
C LYS A 15 -32.70 0.58 -30.86
N LEU A 16 -32.44 0.14 -29.62
CA LEU A 16 -31.23 0.48 -28.89
C LEU A 16 -29.99 -0.05 -29.59
N ILE A 17 -30.04 -1.27 -30.14
CA ILE A 17 -28.93 -1.91 -30.87
C ILE A 17 -28.72 -1.27 -32.25
N GLU A 18 -29.81 -1.00 -32.99
CA GLU A 18 -29.75 -0.47 -34.36
C GLU A 18 -29.38 1.03 -34.42
N GLY A 19 -29.72 1.81 -33.39
CA GLY A 19 -29.48 3.25 -33.32
C GLY A 19 -28.22 3.68 -32.57
N SER A 20 -27.42 2.75 -32.03
CA SER A 20 -26.23 3.08 -31.23
C SER A 20 -24.92 2.73 -31.96
N VAL A 21 -23.95 3.65 -31.88
CA VAL A 21 -22.54 3.27 -32.05
C VAL A 21 -22.16 2.38 -30.85
N LYS A 22 -21.28 1.39 -31.03
CA LYS A 22 -20.91 0.39 -30.01
C LYS A 22 -20.74 0.94 -28.57
N ASP A 23 -20.25 2.17 -28.43
CA ASP A 23 -19.96 2.82 -27.14
C ASP A 23 -21.18 3.45 -26.43
N ASP A 24 -22.33 3.58 -27.09
CA ASP A 24 -23.55 4.19 -26.52
C ASP A 24 -24.63 3.17 -26.14
N LEU A 25 -24.54 1.92 -26.62
CA LEU A 25 -25.51 0.87 -26.29
C LEU A 25 -25.61 0.64 -24.78
N SER A 26 -24.45 0.45 -24.14
CA SER A 26 -24.37 0.20 -22.69
C SER A 26 -24.94 1.36 -21.86
N LYS A 27 -24.67 2.61 -22.26
CA LYS A 27 -25.20 3.80 -21.58
C LYS A 27 -26.71 3.87 -21.68
N ASN A 28 -27.26 3.61 -22.86
CA ASN A 28 -28.70 3.67 -23.08
C ASN A 28 -29.45 2.55 -22.34
N ILE A 29 -28.86 1.34 -22.29
CA ILE A 29 -29.40 0.23 -21.50
C ILE A 29 -29.39 0.58 -20.01
N LEU A 30 -28.26 1.02 -19.45
CA LEU A 30 -28.20 1.41 -18.03
C LEU A 30 -29.16 2.56 -17.69
N THR A 31 -29.26 3.57 -18.56
CA THR A 31 -30.19 4.69 -18.37
C THR A 31 -31.63 4.20 -18.29
N THR A 32 -32.04 3.31 -19.20
CA THR A 32 -33.38 2.73 -19.21
C THR A 32 -33.64 1.91 -17.95
N VAL A 33 -32.72 1.00 -17.60
CA VAL A 33 -32.83 0.14 -16.41
C VAL A 33 -32.91 0.97 -15.14
N PHE A 34 -32.05 1.99 -14.97
CA PHE A 34 -32.07 2.84 -13.79
C PHE A 34 -33.35 3.67 -13.69
N ASN A 35 -33.83 4.24 -14.79
CA ASN A 35 -35.10 4.97 -14.80
C ASN A 35 -36.27 4.07 -14.40
N GLN A 36 -36.36 2.85 -14.95
CA GLN A 36 -37.40 1.87 -14.57
C GLN A 36 -37.29 1.46 -13.10
N LEU A 37 -36.08 1.24 -12.60
CA LEU A 37 -35.88 0.84 -11.21
C LEU A 37 -36.25 1.96 -10.23
N MET A 38 -35.92 3.23 -10.54
CA MET A 38 -36.34 4.37 -9.72
C MET A 38 -37.86 4.56 -9.72
N GLU A 39 -38.51 4.31 -10.87
CA GLU A 39 -39.98 4.33 -10.97
C GLU A 39 -40.62 3.31 -10.04
N GLU A 40 -40.09 2.09 -10.05
CA GLU A 40 -40.57 1.00 -9.23
C GLU A 40 -40.32 1.25 -7.73
N GLN A 41 -39.14 1.75 -7.37
CA GLN A 41 -38.85 2.19 -6.01
C GLN A 41 -39.83 3.28 -5.53
N ARG A 42 -40.21 4.23 -6.39
CA ARG A 42 -41.24 5.22 -6.04
C ARG A 42 -42.60 4.56 -5.84
N ASN A 43 -42.99 3.62 -6.71
CA ASN A 43 -44.26 2.91 -6.56
C ASN A 43 -44.34 2.18 -5.22
N GLN A 44 -43.26 1.48 -4.85
CA GLN A 44 -43.13 0.79 -3.56
C GLN A 44 -43.19 1.76 -2.38
N TYR A 45 -42.51 2.90 -2.46
CA TYR A 45 -42.58 3.95 -1.44
C TYR A 45 -44.00 4.51 -1.26
N ILE A 46 -44.71 4.77 -2.36
CA ILE A 46 -46.09 5.28 -2.31
C ILE A 46 -47.08 4.19 -1.86
N GLY A 47 -46.80 2.93 -2.18
CA GLY A 47 -47.66 1.77 -1.96
C GLY A 47 -48.67 1.48 -3.08
N VAL A 48 -48.63 2.24 -4.20
CA VAL A 48 -49.58 2.06 -5.32
C VAL A 48 -48.94 2.26 -6.69
N GLY A 49 -49.49 1.58 -7.70
CA GLY A 49 -49.13 1.73 -9.11
C GLY A 49 -49.50 3.10 -9.69
N ALA A 50 -49.10 3.31 -10.95
CA ALA A 50 -49.43 4.54 -11.67
C ALA A 50 -50.94 4.60 -11.96
N TYR A 51 -51.57 5.75 -11.67
CA TYR A 51 -53.02 6.01 -11.83
C TYR A 51 -53.95 5.12 -11.00
N GLU A 52 -53.40 4.24 -10.17
CA GLU A 52 -54.15 3.44 -9.21
C GLU A 52 -54.66 4.33 -8.06
N ARG A 53 -55.90 4.06 -7.63
CA ARG A 53 -56.55 4.77 -6.55
C ARG A 53 -56.62 3.87 -5.33
N ASP A 54 -55.86 4.22 -4.30
CA ASP A 54 -55.93 3.61 -2.97
C ASP A 54 -55.96 4.73 -1.92
N GLU A 55 -56.79 4.55 -0.90
CA GLU A 55 -56.90 5.47 0.23
C GLU A 55 -55.71 5.33 1.20
N ASN A 56 -55.01 4.18 1.20
CA ASN A 56 -53.87 3.88 2.08
C ASN A 56 -52.50 4.33 1.53
N ARG A 57 -52.47 5.08 0.42
CA ARG A 57 -51.21 5.55 -0.17
C ARG A 57 -50.44 6.50 0.75
N VAL A 58 -49.12 6.36 0.79
CA VAL A 58 -48.25 7.17 1.65
C VAL A 58 -48.07 8.60 1.13
N SER A 59 -48.00 8.76 -0.20
CA SER A 59 -47.75 10.05 -0.84
C SER A 59 -48.37 10.10 -2.24
N SER A 60 -48.07 11.14 -3.01
CA SER A 60 -48.49 11.29 -4.41
C SER A 60 -47.30 11.65 -5.31
N ARG A 61 -47.41 11.32 -6.60
CA ARG A 61 -46.38 11.60 -7.61
C ARG A 61 -46.31 13.10 -7.88
N ASN A 62 -45.10 13.66 -7.99
CA ASN A 62 -44.86 15.10 -8.20
C ASN A 62 -43.87 15.37 -9.36
N GLY A 63 -44.10 14.66 -10.47
CA GLY A 63 -43.26 14.74 -11.66
C GLY A 63 -41.84 14.22 -11.44
N TYR A 64 -40.89 14.82 -12.15
CA TYR A 64 -39.51 14.36 -12.27
C TYR A 64 -38.55 15.55 -12.28
N TYR A 65 -37.27 15.27 -12.04
CA TYR A 65 -36.19 16.17 -12.39
C TYR A 65 -35.11 15.40 -13.14
N ASP A 66 -34.41 16.07 -14.05
CA ASP A 66 -33.30 15.47 -14.77
C ASP A 66 -32.02 15.60 -13.95
N ARG A 67 -31.23 14.52 -13.95
CA ARG A 67 -29.97 14.43 -13.23
C ARG A 67 -28.94 13.73 -14.09
N GLU A 68 -27.78 14.36 -14.22
CA GLU A 68 -26.62 13.70 -14.78
C GLU A 68 -25.92 12.84 -13.71
N TYR A 69 -25.65 11.58 -14.03
CA TYR A 69 -24.95 10.63 -13.17
C TYR A 69 -23.80 9.98 -13.94
N THR A 70 -22.57 10.23 -13.52
CA THR A 70 -21.38 9.76 -14.24
C THR A 70 -20.94 8.39 -13.73
N THR A 71 -20.88 7.41 -14.62
CA THR A 71 -20.50 6.03 -14.35
C THR A 71 -19.21 5.65 -15.10
N ARG A 72 -18.68 4.46 -14.87
CA ARG A 72 -17.52 3.93 -15.60
C ARG A 72 -17.73 3.81 -17.11
N ILE A 73 -18.98 3.74 -17.57
CA ILE A 73 -19.32 3.66 -19.00
C ILE A 73 -19.73 5.03 -19.59
N GLY A 74 -19.61 6.10 -18.81
CA GLY A 74 -19.96 7.47 -19.19
C GLY A 74 -21.10 8.09 -18.38
N SER A 75 -21.44 9.31 -18.75
CA SER A 75 -22.55 10.07 -18.13
C SER A 75 -23.92 9.60 -18.61
N LEU A 76 -24.78 9.29 -17.65
CA LEU A 76 -26.19 8.95 -17.85
C LEU A 76 -27.06 10.17 -17.53
N THR A 77 -28.05 10.46 -18.36
CA THR A 77 -29.10 11.44 -18.06
C THR A 77 -30.30 10.70 -17.50
N LEU A 78 -30.45 10.76 -16.18
CA LEU A 78 -31.49 10.06 -15.43
C LEU A 78 -32.69 10.97 -15.17
N ARG A 79 -33.90 10.43 -15.30
CA ARG A 79 -35.16 11.13 -15.03
C ARG A 79 -35.66 10.70 -13.66
N VAL A 80 -35.24 11.41 -12.62
CA VAL A 80 -35.44 10.99 -11.23
C VAL A 80 -36.88 11.34 -10.77
N PRO A 81 -37.67 10.35 -10.35
CA PRO A 81 -39.05 10.57 -9.93
C PRO A 81 -39.13 11.30 -8.58
N ARG A 82 -40.18 12.13 -8.41
CA ARG A 82 -40.45 12.86 -7.17
C ARG A 82 -41.79 12.48 -6.57
N THR A 83 -41.89 12.64 -5.26
CA THR A 83 -43.13 12.57 -4.49
C THR A 83 -43.49 13.94 -3.92
N ARG A 84 -44.77 14.14 -3.57
CA ARG A 84 -45.30 15.45 -3.14
C ARG A 84 -44.87 15.83 -1.72
N ASP A 85 -44.67 14.85 -0.86
CA ASP A 85 -44.05 14.98 0.47
C ASP A 85 -42.53 15.25 0.39
N GLY A 86 -41.88 14.99 -0.76
CA GLY A 86 -40.45 15.23 -0.97
C GLY A 86 -39.51 14.31 -0.20
N LEU A 87 -40.03 13.23 0.40
CA LEU A 87 -39.27 12.32 1.26
C LEU A 87 -38.64 11.14 0.49
N PHE A 88 -39.15 10.82 -0.70
CA PHE A 88 -38.63 9.75 -1.53
C PHE A 88 -37.17 9.98 -1.96
N SER A 89 -36.33 8.96 -1.81
CA SER A 89 -35.01 8.85 -2.41
C SER A 89 -34.81 7.45 -2.99
N THR A 90 -34.10 7.38 -4.13
CA THR A 90 -33.72 6.10 -4.75
C THR A 90 -32.51 5.49 -4.06
N ASP A 91 -32.41 4.16 -4.07
CA ASP A 91 -31.22 3.44 -3.58
C ASP A 91 -30.10 3.34 -4.64
N ILE A 92 -30.32 3.84 -5.87
CA ILE A 92 -29.30 3.79 -6.94
C ILE A 92 -28.11 4.70 -6.60
N PHE A 93 -28.36 5.84 -5.95
CA PHE A 93 -27.35 6.81 -5.57
C PHE A 93 -27.76 7.60 -4.33
N ASP A 94 -26.78 8.02 -3.53
CA ASP A 94 -27.01 8.87 -2.37
C ASP A 94 -27.41 10.31 -2.79
N ARG A 95 -28.04 11.06 -1.87
CA ARG A 95 -28.35 12.48 -2.11
C ARG A 95 -27.05 13.23 -2.46
N TYR A 96 -27.10 14.06 -3.49
CA TYR A 96 -25.97 14.81 -4.05
C TYR A 96 -24.82 14.00 -4.69
N GLN A 97 -24.84 12.67 -4.67
CA GLN A 97 -23.82 11.81 -5.31
C GLN A 97 -23.87 11.91 -6.85
N ARG A 98 -22.90 12.56 -7.47
CA ARG A 98 -22.86 12.74 -8.94
C ARG A 98 -22.11 11.65 -9.70
N HIS A 99 -21.35 10.83 -8.99
CA HIS A 99 -20.46 9.83 -9.58
C HIS A 99 -20.71 8.46 -8.96
N GLU A 100 -20.58 7.41 -9.77
CA GLU A 100 -20.64 6.02 -9.32
C GLU A 100 -19.51 5.70 -8.34
N LYS A 101 -19.81 5.01 -7.24
CA LYS A 101 -18.81 4.59 -6.23
C LYS A 101 -17.69 3.77 -6.85
N ALA A 102 -18.00 2.90 -7.82
CA ALA A 102 -17.00 2.12 -8.54
C ALA A 102 -16.08 2.96 -9.44
N LEU A 103 -16.57 4.07 -10.02
CA LEU A 103 -15.72 5.03 -10.74
C LEU A 103 -14.77 5.72 -9.77
N LEU A 104 -15.27 6.15 -8.60
CA LEU A 104 -14.44 6.77 -7.56
C LEU A 104 -13.35 5.82 -7.05
N ALA A 105 -13.71 4.55 -6.79
CA ALA A 105 -12.76 3.52 -6.38
C ALA A 105 -11.66 3.29 -7.44
N ALA A 106 -12.03 3.24 -8.73
CA ALA A 106 -11.05 3.11 -9.81
C ALA A 106 -10.09 4.31 -9.87
N MET A 107 -10.57 5.53 -9.59
CA MET A 107 -9.72 6.72 -9.53
C MET A 107 -8.74 6.69 -8.35
N LEU A 108 -9.19 6.21 -7.18
CA LEU A 108 -8.34 5.99 -6.01
C LEU A 108 -7.27 4.93 -6.32
N GLU A 109 -7.65 3.83 -6.95
CA GLU A 109 -6.73 2.75 -7.33
C GLU A 109 -5.66 3.24 -8.31
N MET A 110 -6.05 4.02 -9.33
CA MET A 110 -5.09 4.66 -10.23
C MET A 110 -4.09 5.54 -9.46
N TYR A 111 -4.57 6.32 -8.49
CA TYR A 111 -3.71 7.18 -7.67
C TYR A 111 -2.71 6.36 -6.84
N ILE A 112 -3.16 5.30 -6.16
CA ILE A 112 -2.32 4.38 -5.36
C ILE A 112 -1.30 3.66 -6.25
N SER A 113 -1.73 3.27 -7.45
CA SER A 113 -0.88 2.70 -8.51
C SER A 113 0.14 3.69 -9.10
N GLY A 114 0.14 4.95 -8.64
CA GLY A 114 1.14 5.96 -9.02
C GLY A 114 0.77 6.79 -10.24
N VAL A 115 -0.51 6.81 -10.64
CA VAL A 115 -0.98 7.73 -11.68
C VAL A 115 -1.21 9.11 -11.07
N SER A 116 -0.57 10.15 -11.63
CA SER A 116 -0.75 11.52 -11.12
C SER A 116 -2.20 11.98 -11.24
N THR A 117 -2.66 12.87 -10.36
CA THR A 117 -4.05 13.38 -10.37
C THR A 117 -4.47 14.02 -11.70
N ARG A 118 -3.52 14.62 -12.42
CA ARG A 118 -3.75 15.15 -13.78
C ARG A 118 -3.95 14.04 -14.81
N LYS A 119 -3.18 12.96 -14.71
CA LYS A 119 -3.29 11.81 -15.60
C LYS A 119 -4.56 10.99 -15.31
N VAL A 120 -4.97 10.86 -14.05
CA VAL A 120 -6.27 10.30 -13.67
C VAL A 120 -7.41 11.11 -14.31
N SER A 121 -7.38 12.44 -14.17
CA SER A 121 -8.33 13.35 -14.80
C SER A 121 -8.44 13.13 -16.33
N GLN A 122 -7.30 13.05 -17.02
CA GLN A 122 -7.27 12.76 -18.47
C GLN A 122 -7.83 11.38 -18.83
N VAL A 123 -7.48 10.34 -18.08
CA VAL A 123 -7.97 8.98 -18.32
C VAL A 123 -9.49 8.90 -18.13
N VAL A 124 -10.02 9.54 -17.08
CA VAL A 124 -11.47 9.55 -16.84
C VAL A 124 -12.21 10.38 -17.89
N GLU A 125 -11.63 11.49 -18.35
CA GLU A 125 -12.22 12.28 -19.44
C GLU A 125 -12.31 11.47 -20.73
N GLU A 126 -11.25 10.74 -21.10
CA GLU A 126 -11.22 9.88 -22.28
C GLU A 126 -12.22 8.72 -22.20
N LEU A 127 -12.31 8.06 -21.03
CA LEU A 127 -13.17 6.89 -20.86
C LEU A 127 -14.65 7.24 -20.64
N CYS A 128 -14.93 8.31 -19.91
CA CYS A 128 -16.28 8.66 -19.47
C CYS A 128 -16.89 9.84 -20.25
N GLY A 129 -16.12 10.52 -21.10
CA GLY A 129 -16.55 11.70 -21.85
C GLY A 129 -16.80 12.94 -20.99
N LYS A 130 -16.37 12.93 -19.71
CA LYS A 130 -16.59 14.03 -18.77
C LYS A 130 -15.29 14.44 -18.09
N ASN A 131 -14.99 15.73 -18.17
CA ASN A 131 -13.86 16.30 -17.48
C ASN A 131 -14.06 16.22 -15.95
N ILE A 132 -13.18 15.48 -15.27
CA ILE A 132 -13.07 15.52 -13.82
C ILE A 132 -11.84 16.34 -13.44
N SER A 133 -12.02 17.37 -12.63
CA SER A 133 -10.91 18.24 -12.23
C SER A 133 -9.87 17.53 -11.36
N LYS A 134 -8.60 17.91 -11.49
CA LYS A 134 -7.51 17.44 -10.61
C LYS A 134 -7.78 17.70 -9.12
N SER A 135 -8.51 18.77 -8.79
CA SER A 135 -8.89 19.14 -7.42
C SER A 135 -9.93 18.19 -6.86
N PHE A 136 -10.88 17.73 -7.71
CA PHE A 136 -11.80 16.66 -7.33
C PHE A 136 -11.04 15.37 -6.99
N VAL A 137 -10.11 14.92 -7.86
CA VAL A 137 -9.26 13.74 -7.57
C VAL A 137 -8.48 13.93 -6.28
N SER A 138 -7.89 15.12 -6.08
CA SER A 138 -7.14 15.42 -4.86
C SER A 138 -8.02 15.43 -3.60
N ASN A 139 -9.30 15.80 -3.70
CA ASN A 139 -10.23 15.75 -2.58
C ASN A 139 -10.70 14.32 -2.32
N LEU A 140 -10.99 13.56 -3.38
CA LEU A 140 -11.35 12.14 -3.29
C LEU A 140 -10.26 11.35 -2.57
N THR A 141 -8.99 11.58 -2.89
CA THR A 141 -7.88 10.87 -2.20
C THR A 141 -7.83 11.14 -0.70
N LYS A 142 -8.38 12.25 -0.19
CA LYS A 142 -8.44 12.50 1.26
C LYS A 142 -9.34 11.51 2.00
N GLU A 143 -10.27 10.83 1.31
CA GLU A 143 -11.05 9.73 1.90
C GLU A 143 -10.17 8.57 2.37
N LEU A 144 -8.93 8.47 1.85
CA LEU A 144 -7.94 7.50 2.31
C LEU A 144 -7.27 7.90 3.63
N ASP A 145 -7.38 9.15 4.09
CA ASP A 145 -6.67 9.63 5.28
C ASP A 145 -7.08 8.84 6.52
N ASP A 146 -8.38 8.74 6.78
CA ASP A 146 -8.91 8.01 7.95
C ASP A 146 -8.67 6.50 7.83
N ILE A 147 -8.78 5.95 6.61
CA ILE A 147 -8.51 4.53 6.33
C ILE A 147 -7.05 4.19 6.68
N VAL A 148 -6.12 5.00 6.19
CA VAL A 148 -4.68 4.85 6.46
C VAL A 148 -4.38 5.07 7.94
N GLU A 149 -4.99 6.06 8.57
CA GLU A 149 -4.78 6.33 9.99
C GLU A 149 -5.27 5.17 10.87
N ASN A 150 -6.44 4.62 10.57
CA ASN A 150 -7.01 3.48 11.29
C ASN A 150 -6.12 2.24 11.13
N TRP A 151 -5.70 1.91 9.90
CA TRP A 151 -4.79 0.79 9.65
C TRP A 151 -3.44 0.97 10.35
N ARG A 152 -2.89 2.18 10.32
CA ARG A 152 -1.62 2.51 10.95
C ARG A 152 -1.67 2.37 12.47
N ASN A 153 -2.83 2.57 13.11
CA ASN A 153 -2.95 2.48 14.57
C ASN A 153 -3.61 1.19 15.06
N ALA A 154 -4.01 0.29 14.16
CA ALA A 154 -4.65 -0.97 14.53
C ALA A 154 -3.71 -1.85 15.39
N PRO A 155 -4.19 -2.41 16.52
CA PRO A 155 -3.39 -3.30 17.35
C PRO A 155 -3.06 -4.60 16.60
N PHE A 156 -1.94 -5.21 16.97
CA PHE A 156 -1.50 -6.51 16.45
C PHE A 156 -2.13 -7.64 17.27
N GLU A 157 -2.71 -8.61 16.59
CA GLU A 157 -3.29 -9.80 17.23
C GLU A 157 -2.28 -10.95 17.32
N LYS A 158 -1.30 -11.00 16.42
CA LYS A 158 -0.29 -12.07 16.30
C LYS A 158 1.03 -11.70 16.98
N SER A 159 1.82 -12.72 17.31
CA SER A 159 3.23 -12.57 17.69
C SER A 159 4.13 -12.55 16.46
N TYR A 160 5.21 -11.76 16.50
CA TYR A 160 6.14 -11.63 15.39
C TYR A 160 7.58 -11.95 15.84
N PRO A 161 8.07 -13.19 15.73
CA PRO A 161 9.44 -13.55 16.10
C PRO A 161 10.53 -12.77 15.37
N TYR A 162 10.26 -12.33 14.14
CA TYR A 162 11.25 -11.62 13.32
C TYR A 162 10.73 -10.25 12.90
N LEU A 163 11.55 -9.22 13.12
CA LEU A 163 11.30 -7.85 12.70
C LEU A 163 12.36 -7.42 11.69
N MET A 164 11.95 -6.86 10.55
CA MET A 164 12.84 -6.26 9.57
C MET A 164 12.49 -4.79 9.42
N THR A 165 13.50 -3.92 9.46
CA THR A 165 13.27 -2.48 9.41
C THR A 165 14.30 -1.76 8.54
N ASP A 166 13.85 -0.71 7.87
CA ASP A 166 14.68 0.15 7.03
C ASP A 166 14.06 1.56 6.97
N VAL A 167 14.81 2.50 6.43
CA VAL A 167 14.41 3.89 6.26
C VAL A 167 14.71 4.37 4.86
N LEU A 168 13.77 5.11 4.27
CA LEU A 168 13.99 5.81 3.01
C LEU A 168 13.71 7.30 3.16
N TYR A 169 14.50 8.13 2.50
CA TYR A 169 14.28 9.58 2.51
C TYR A 169 13.35 10.02 1.38
N ILE A 170 12.33 10.80 1.72
CA ILE A 170 11.38 11.41 0.77
C ILE A 170 11.48 12.94 0.81
N LYS A 171 11.07 13.60 -0.28
CA LYS A 171 11.00 15.07 -0.35
C LYS A 171 9.59 15.58 -0.07
N VAL A 172 9.47 16.46 0.92
CA VAL A 172 8.20 17.03 1.37
C VAL A 172 8.32 18.56 1.41
N ARG A 173 7.25 19.28 1.03
CA ARG A 173 7.14 20.72 1.26
C ARG A 173 6.64 20.99 2.67
N GLU A 174 7.35 21.85 3.37
CA GLU A 174 7.02 22.30 4.72
C GLU A 174 7.49 23.74 4.88
N ASN A 175 6.65 24.64 5.42
CA ASN A 175 6.99 26.06 5.59
C ASN A 175 7.57 26.70 4.31
N SER A 176 6.96 26.41 3.15
CA SER A 176 7.39 26.88 1.83
C SER A 176 8.80 26.44 1.36
N ARG A 177 9.48 25.54 2.08
CA ARG A 177 10.76 24.93 1.68
C ARG A 177 10.60 23.43 1.41
N VAL A 178 11.50 22.89 0.60
CA VAL A 178 11.59 21.44 0.34
C VAL A 178 12.57 20.84 1.35
N VAL A 179 12.08 19.93 2.17
CA VAL A 179 12.87 19.22 3.19
C VAL A 179 12.91 17.74 2.91
N SER A 180 13.98 17.09 3.36
CA SER A 180 14.10 15.63 3.34
C SER A 180 13.52 15.11 4.66
N LYS A 181 12.55 14.19 4.58
CA LYS A 181 11.99 13.48 5.75
C LYS A 181 12.38 12.01 5.67
N SER A 182 12.63 11.38 6.79
CA SER A 182 12.81 9.92 6.87
C SER A 182 11.44 9.24 6.88
N CYS A 183 11.28 8.17 6.11
CA CYS A 183 10.13 7.28 6.18
C CYS A 183 10.63 5.93 6.67
N HIS A 184 10.37 5.65 7.94
CA HIS A 184 10.70 4.40 8.63
C HIS A 184 9.64 3.36 8.29
N ILE A 185 10.03 2.15 7.93
CA ILE A 185 9.12 1.06 7.56
C ILE A 185 9.56 -0.21 8.29
N ALA A 186 8.58 -0.95 8.83
CA ALA A 186 8.78 -2.24 9.47
C ALA A 186 7.94 -3.34 8.80
N ILE A 187 8.56 -4.49 8.62
CA ILE A 187 7.93 -5.74 8.21
C ILE A 187 8.14 -6.76 9.33
N GLY A 188 7.08 -7.48 9.69
CA GLY A 188 7.10 -8.57 10.65
C GLY A 188 6.93 -9.91 9.96
N PHE A 189 7.45 -10.95 10.58
CA PHE A 189 7.13 -12.33 10.23
C PHE A 189 6.50 -12.99 11.45
N ASN A 190 5.27 -13.51 11.28
CA ASN A 190 4.54 -14.16 12.36
C ASN A 190 5.02 -15.59 12.60
N GLU A 191 4.44 -16.27 13.58
CA GLU A 191 4.78 -17.65 13.98
C GLU A 191 4.45 -18.67 12.88
N GLU A 192 3.57 -18.33 11.94
CA GLU A 192 3.25 -19.12 10.75
C GLU A 192 4.21 -18.85 9.57
N GLY A 193 5.13 -17.90 9.71
CA GLY A 193 6.10 -17.52 8.68
C GLY A 193 5.49 -16.66 7.56
N GLU A 194 4.31 -16.09 7.77
CA GLU A 194 3.70 -15.09 6.90
C GLU A 194 4.36 -13.73 7.14
N ARG A 195 4.46 -12.93 6.08
CA ARG A 195 5.06 -11.59 6.14
C ARG A 195 3.96 -10.54 6.17
N GLU A 196 4.11 -9.54 7.03
CA GLU A 196 3.13 -8.48 7.19
C GLU A 196 3.83 -7.12 7.32
N VAL A 197 3.26 -6.06 6.75
CA VAL A 197 3.74 -4.70 7.00
C VAL A 197 3.25 -4.30 8.38
N LEU A 198 4.17 -4.15 9.34
CA LEU A 198 3.79 -3.78 10.70
C LEU A 198 3.49 -2.29 10.79
N GLY A 199 4.21 -1.45 10.07
CA GLY A 199 3.86 -0.03 10.02
C GLY A 199 4.93 0.85 9.42
N PHE A 200 4.61 2.14 9.35
CA PHE A 200 5.53 3.17 8.89
C PHE A 200 5.30 4.49 9.62
N LEU A 201 6.34 5.32 9.72
CA LEU A 201 6.25 6.71 10.20
C LEU A 201 7.14 7.64 9.38
N ILE A 202 6.65 8.85 9.12
CA ILE A 202 7.40 9.91 8.45
C ILE A 202 7.90 10.90 9.51
N GLN A 203 9.21 11.12 9.58
CA GLN A 203 9.90 11.83 10.65
C GLN A 203 10.96 12.80 10.10
N GLU A 204 11.53 13.64 10.98
CA GLU A 204 12.46 14.73 10.62
C GLU A 204 13.87 14.26 10.16
N GLY A 205 14.16 12.96 10.24
CA GLY A 205 15.49 12.43 9.94
C GLY A 205 15.76 11.12 10.64
N GLU A 206 16.99 10.62 10.49
CA GLU A 206 17.41 9.37 11.08
C GLU A 206 18.30 9.61 12.30
N SER A 207 17.80 9.24 13.48
CA SER A 207 18.47 9.38 14.77
C SER A 207 18.03 8.27 15.72
N GLU A 208 18.74 8.08 16.82
CA GLU A 208 18.30 7.14 17.86
C GLU A 208 16.91 7.50 18.39
N ALA A 209 16.62 8.79 18.59
CA ALA A 209 15.34 9.26 19.09
C ALA A 209 14.18 8.96 18.13
N THR A 210 14.39 9.15 16.82
CA THR A 210 13.36 8.88 15.81
C THR A 210 13.10 7.38 15.66
N TRP A 211 14.15 6.55 15.69
CA TRP A 211 13.99 5.09 15.71
C TRP A 211 13.35 4.56 16.99
N THR A 212 13.71 5.11 18.16
CA THR A 212 13.08 4.77 19.44
C THR A 212 11.59 5.08 19.40
N HIS A 213 11.22 6.27 18.91
CA HIS A 213 9.82 6.65 18.72
C HIS A 213 9.08 5.67 17.80
N PHE A 214 9.69 5.24 16.70
CA PHE A 214 9.10 4.27 15.79
C PHE A 214 8.87 2.90 16.45
N PHE A 215 9.85 2.38 17.19
CA PHE A 215 9.69 1.10 17.89
C PHE A 215 8.69 1.18 19.05
N GLU A 216 8.64 2.29 19.79
CA GLU A 216 7.62 2.53 20.80
C GLU A 216 6.21 2.59 20.17
N TYR A 217 6.07 3.23 19.01
CA TYR A 217 4.82 3.24 18.25
C TYR A 217 4.36 1.81 17.89
N LEU A 218 5.26 0.95 17.41
CA LEU A 218 4.92 -0.46 17.12
C LEU A 218 4.54 -1.23 18.41
N LYS A 219 5.25 -1.01 19.52
CA LYS A 219 4.95 -1.65 20.81
C LYS A 219 3.61 -1.23 21.39
N ARG A 220 3.23 0.05 21.25
CA ARG A 220 1.91 0.55 21.69
C ARG A 220 0.75 -0.12 20.95
N ARG A 221 1.02 -0.63 19.76
CA ARG A 221 0.10 -1.46 18.98
C ARG A 221 0.20 -2.94 19.34
N GLU A 222 0.76 -3.27 20.50
CA GLU A 222 0.88 -4.63 21.03
C GLU A 222 1.88 -5.56 20.31
N LEU A 223 2.92 -5.01 19.66
CA LEU A 223 3.99 -5.82 19.06
C LEU A 223 4.70 -6.66 20.14
N LYS A 224 4.58 -7.99 20.03
CA LYS A 224 5.10 -8.97 21.00
C LYS A 224 5.84 -10.11 20.28
N GLY A 225 6.66 -10.84 21.04
CA GLY A 225 7.32 -12.06 20.56
C GLY A 225 8.63 -11.86 19.79
N ILE A 226 9.15 -10.63 19.63
CA ILE A 226 10.38 -10.39 18.86
C ILE A 226 11.57 -11.16 19.45
N GLN A 227 12.23 -11.95 18.60
CA GLN A 227 13.46 -12.69 18.91
C GLN A 227 14.66 -12.19 18.10
N LEU A 228 14.42 -11.68 16.89
CA LEU A 228 15.45 -11.16 15.99
C LEU A 228 15.00 -9.87 15.29
N VAL A 229 15.85 -8.84 15.31
CA VAL A 229 15.66 -7.62 14.51
C VAL A 229 16.72 -7.56 13.40
N ILE A 230 16.30 -7.40 12.15
CA ILE A 230 17.15 -7.38 10.96
C ILE A 230 17.14 -5.97 10.36
N SER A 231 18.31 -5.35 10.25
CA SER A 231 18.44 -4.00 9.71
C SER A 231 19.82 -3.72 9.11
N ASP A 232 20.01 -2.53 8.53
CA ASP A 232 21.37 -2.00 8.34
C ASP A 232 22.00 -1.60 9.70
N ALA A 233 23.32 -1.42 9.71
CA ALA A 233 24.12 -1.09 10.89
C ALA A 233 24.25 0.43 11.14
N HIS A 234 23.20 1.21 10.84
CA HIS A 234 23.20 2.62 11.18
C HIS A 234 23.26 2.81 12.70
N LYS A 235 24.20 3.64 13.18
CA LYS A 235 24.50 3.78 14.62
C LYS A 235 23.27 4.14 15.46
N GLY A 236 22.41 5.05 14.98
CA GLY A 236 21.19 5.45 15.69
C GLY A 236 20.15 4.33 15.74
N LEU A 237 20.05 3.54 14.68
CA LEU A 237 19.14 2.40 14.58
C LEU A 237 19.54 1.29 15.55
N VAL A 238 20.81 0.88 15.55
CA VAL A 238 21.31 -0.20 16.41
C VAL A 238 21.18 0.16 17.90
N GLN A 239 21.46 1.42 18.26
CA GLN A 239 21.25 1.89 19.64
C GLN A 239 19.77 1.84 20.05
N ALA A 240 18.87 2.30 19.18
CA ALA A 240 17.43 2.24 19.43
C ALA A 240 16.93 0.79 19.55
N ILE A 241 17.43 -0.14 18.72
CA ILE A 241 17.10 -1.57 18.82
C ILE A 241 17.52 -2.12 20.18
N ARG A 242 18.77 -1.92 20.60
CA ARG A 242 19.29 -2.41 21.88
C ARG A 242 18.52 -1.85 23.08
N LYS A 243 18.07 -0.59 22.99
CA LYS A 243 17.27 0.06 24.01
C LYS A 243 15.83 -0.44 24.05
N CYS A 244 15.20 -0.58 22.89
CA CYS A 244 13.79 -0.95 22.81
C CYS A 244 13.59 -2.46 23.01
N PHE A 245 14.46 -3.31 22.48
CA PHE A 245 14.27 -4.75 22.47
C PHE A 245 15.34 -5.43 23.33
N THR A 246 15.20 -5.32 24.65
CA THR A 246 16.15 -5.94 25.60
C THR A 246 16.03 -7.47 25.56
N GLY A 247 17.17 -8.15 25.41
CA GLY A 247 17.23 -9.62 25.29
C GLY A 247 16.93 -10.17 23.88
N VAL A 248 16.75 -9.28 22.90
CA VAL A 248 16.51 -9.65 21.50
C VAL A 248 17.80 -9.56 20.70
N SER A 249 18.05 -10.55 19.84
CA SER A 249 19.22 -10.53 18.96
C SER A 249 19.04 -9.49 17.85
N TRP A 250 20.12 -8.78 17.53
CA TRP A 250 20.17 -7.91 16.36
C TRP A 250 21.02 -8.54 15.28
N GLN A 251 20.49 -8.56 14.05
CA GLN A 251 21.20 -8.98 12.87
C GLN A 251 21.49 -7.81 11.93
N ARG A 252 22.76 -7.68 11.55
CA ARG A 252 23.17 -6.86 10.42
C ARG A 252 22.80 -7.52 9.09
N CYS A 253 22.14 -6.79 8.21
CA CYS A 253 21.82 -7.24 6.86
C CYS A 253 23.10 -7.63 6.10
N GLN A 254 23.17 -8.89 5.63
CA GLN A 254 24.34 -9.41 4.91
C GLN A 254 24.60 -8.68 3.59
N VAL A 255 23.57 -8.24 2.88
CA VAL A 255 23.73 -7.51 1.60
C VAL A 255 24.41 -6.16 1.83
N HIS A 256 23.96 -5.40 2.82
CA HIS A 256 24.60 -4.15 3.23
C HIS A 256 26.01 -4.40 3.75
N PHE A 257 26.20 -5.46 4.54
CA PHE A 257 27.50 -5.80 5.09
C PHE A 257 28.53 -6.14 4.00
N VAL A 258 28.18 -7.00 3.04
CA VAL A 258 29.04 -7.33 1.88
C VAL A 258 29.35 -6.08 1.07
N ARG A 259 28.38 -5.18 0.87
CA ARG A 259 28.61 -3.90 0.17
C ARG A 259 29.63 -3.03 0.93
N ASN A 260 29.54 -2.96 2.26
CA ASN A 260 30.46 -2.21 3.10
C ASN A 260 31.88 -2.79 3.03
N ILE A 261 32.02 -4.11 3.10
CA ILE A 261 33.32 -4.80 2.92
C ILE A 261 33.89 -4.49 1.54
N PHE A 262 33.12 -4.61 0.47
CA PHE A 262 33.63 -4.40 -0.89
C PHE A 262 33.94 -2.93 -1.24
N ALA A 263 33.38 -1.98 -0.49
CA ALA A 263 33.67 -0.56 -0.67
C ALA A 263 35.10 -0.18 -0.25
N THR A 264 35.72 -0.95 0.66
CA THR A 264 37.06 -0.67 1.19
C THR A 264 38.17 -1.44 0.47
N VAL A 265 37.80 -2.34 -0.45
CA VAL A 265 38.72 -3.23 -1.18
C VAL A 265 39.24 -2.55 -2.46
N PRO A 266 40.51 -2.81 -2.89
CA PRO A 266 41.04 -2.29 -4.15
C PRO A 266 40.17 -2.64 -5.36
N LYS A 267 40.07 -1.73 -6.34
CA LYS A 267 39.26 -1.96 -7.55
C LYS A 267 39.88 -3.00 -8.50
N LYS A 268 41.20 -3.08 -8.55
CA LYS A 268 41.98 -4.03 -9.37
C LYS A 268 42.43 -5.21 -8.52
N ASN A 269 42.55 -6.39 -9.13
CA ASN A 269 43.10 -7.61 -8.51
C ASN A 269 42.40 -8.09 -7.23
N SER A 270 41.13 -7.75 -7.02
CA SER A 270 40.34 -8.15 -5.85
C SER A 270 39.30 -9.24 -6.12
N SER A 271 39.38 -9.90 -7.28
CA SER A 271 38.43 -10.97 -7.65
C SER A 271 38.44 -12.10 -6.64
N LEU A 272 39.63 -12.60 -6.27
CA LEU A 272 39.81 -13.71 -5.35
C LEU A 272 39.17 -13.42 -3.97
N PHE A 273 39.53 -12.29 -3.36
CA PHE A 273 38.94 -11.86 -2.08
C PHE A 273 37.42 -11.75 -2.16
N ARG A 274 36.89 -11.11 -3.22
CA ARG A 274 35.44 -10.94 -3.39
C ARG A 274 34.71 -12.27 -3.58
N GLU A 275 35.33 -13.24 -4.25
CA GLU A 275 34.76 -14.57 -4.44
C GLU A 275 34.72 -15.36 -3.14
N GLN A 276 35.80 -15.34 -2.35
CA GLN A 276 35.82 -16.00 -1.03
C GLN A 276 34.82 -15.39 -0.06
N VAL A 277 34.72 -14.06 0.02
CA VAL A 277 33.69 -13.38 0.84
C VAL A 277 32.28 -13.73 0.36
N LYS A 278 32.03 -13.80 -0.95
CA LYS A 278 30.72 -14.25 -1.47
C LYS A 278 30.44 -15.72 -1.10
N ALA A 279 31.45 -16.58 -1.10
CA ALA A 279 31.32 -17.98 -0.71
C ALA A 279 30.98 -18.11 0.78
N LEU A 280 31.65 -17.33 1.63
CA LEU A 280 31.37 -17.24 3.08
C LEU A 280 29.89 -17.01 3.37
N PHE A 281 29.27 -16.00 2.75
CA PHE A 281 27.85 -15.68 2.98
C PHE A 281 26.85 -16.67 2.33
N ARG A 282 27.32 -17.70 1.62
CA ARG A 282 26.47 -18.81 1.15
C ARG A 282 26.40 -19.96 2.15
N ILE A 283 27.32 -20.01 3.11
CA ILE A 283 27.37 -21.06 4.14
C ILE A 283 26.28 -20.78 5.19
N THR A 284 25.50 -21.81 5.54
CA THR A 284 24.47 -21.75 6.58
C THR A 284 24.90 -22.38 7.90
N ASN A 285 25.98 -23.17 7.91
CA ASN A 285 26.60 -23.70 9.12
C ASN A 285 27.55 -22.66 9.73
N LEU A 286 27.30 -22.26 10.97
CA LEU A 286 28.05 -21.19 11.63
C LEU A 286 29.54 -21.52 11.82
N GLU A 287 29.87 -22.77 12.16
CA GLU A 287 31.27 -23.16 12.39
C GLU A 287 32.07 -23.18 11.10
N GLN A 288 31.48 -23.71 10.02
CA GLN A 288 32.10 -23.68 8.69
C GLN A 288 32.28 -22.24 8.19
N ALA A 289 31.29 -21.38 8.42
CA ALA A 289 31.41 -19.96 8.08
C ALA A 289 32.53 -19.30 8.88
N ARG A 290 32.65 -19.58 10.19
CA ARG A 290 33.70 -19.03 11.04
C ARG A 290 35.10 -19.53 10.61
N ALA A 291 35.23 -20.79 10.22
CA ALA A 291 36.47 -21.36 9.69
C ALA A 291 36.90 -20.63 8.40
N LEU A 292 36.01 -20.51 7.41
CA LEU A 292 36.32 -19.81 6.16
C LEU A 292 36.59 -18.31 6.39
N LYS A 293 35.91 -17.68 7.35
CA LYS A 293 36.22 -16.29 7.75
C LYS A 293 37.68 -16.19 8.21
N ASN A 294 38.13 -17.09 9.08
CA ASN A 294 39.51 -17.08 9.58
C ASN A 294 40.53 -17.33 8.47
N GLU A 295 40.25 -18.26 7.54
CA GLU A 295 41.11 -18.49 6.36
C GLU A 295 41.25 -17.23 5.49
N ILE A 296 40.15 -16.51 5.26
CA ILE A 296 40.16 -15.23 4.53
C ILE A 296 41.02 -14.20 5.27
N LEU A 297 40.90 -14.11 6.60
CA LEU A 297 41.69 -13.17 7.40
C LEU A 297 43.18 -13.52 7.32
N GLU A 298 43.56 -14.77 7.51
CA GLU A 298 44.95 -15.23 7.40
C GLU A 298 45.56 -14.92 6.02
N GLN A 299 44.79 -15.10 4.95
CA GLN A 299 45.29 -14.87 3.60
C GLN A 299 45.47 -13.39 3.25
N PHE A 300 44.63 -12.49 3.76
CA PHE A 300 44.54 -11.10 3.28
C PHE A 300 44.84 -10.03 4.32
N SER A 301 44.88 -10.34 5.62
CA SER A 301 45.02 -9.31 6.67
C SER A 301 46.35 -8.55 6.63
N GLU A 302 47.43 -9.18 6.14
CA GLU A 302 48.74 -8.54 6.06
C GLU A 302 48.86 -7.57 4.88
N GLU A 303 48.02 -7.73 3.85
CA GLU A 303 48.05 -6.87 2.68
C GLU A 303 47.34 -5.54 2.97
N LYS A 304 48.08 -4.43 2.88
CA LYS A 304 47.60 -3.06 3.17
C LYS A 304 46.28 -2.70 2.48
N GLY A 305 46.02 -3.24 1.28
CA GLY A 305 44.78 -3.00 0.54
C GLY A 305 43.54 -3.62 1.18
N TYR A 306 43.70 -4.70 1.96
CA TYR A 306 42.59 -5.50 2.49
C TYR A 306 42.39 -5.36 4.00
N GLN A 307 43.33 -4.73 4.72
CA GLN A 307 43.26 -4.54 6.18
C GLN A 307 41.91 -4.02 6.66
N ILE A 308 41.41 -2.92 6.08
CA ILE A 308 40.12 -2.32 6.46
C ILE A 308 38.96 -3.27 6.18
N ALA A 309 39.00 -4.00 5.06
CA ALA A 309 37.98 -4.98 4.71
C ALA A 309 37.98 -6.17 5.66
N CYS A 310 39.16 -6.64 6.07
CA CYS A 310 39.36 -7.72 7.03
C CYS A 310 38.85 -7.33 8.42
N THR A 311 39.22 -6.15 8.93
CA THR A 311 38.70 -5.63 10.19
C THR A 311 37.17 -5.50 10.15
N CYS A 312 36.62 -4.94 9.06
CA CYS A 312 35.18 -4.82 8.89
C CYS A 312 34.49 -6.20 8.88
N LEU A 313 35.06 -7.18 8.19
CA LEU A 313 34.57 -8.55 8.15
C LEU A 313 34.58 -9.18 9.55
N ASP A 314 35.68 -9.06 10.28
CA ASP A 314 35.85 -9.69 11.59
C ASP A 314 34.88 -9.12 12.63
N GLU A 315 34.84 -7.79 12.76
CA GLU A 315 33.97 -7.10 13.73
C GLU A 315 32.48 -7.33 13.45
N GLY A 316 32.08 -7.42 12.17
CA GLY A 316 30.68 -7.54 11.77
C GLY A 316 30.17 -8.97 11.56
N PHE A 317 31.04 -9.98 11.63
CA PHE A 317 30.69 -11.36 11.30
C PHE A 317 29.60 -11.91 12.23
N GLU A 318 29.79 -11.81 13.54
CA GLU A 318 28.86 -12.34 14.53
C GLU A 318 27.48 -11.64 14.41
N ASP A 319 27.47 -10.32 14.19
CA ASP A 319 26.22 -9.57 13.95
C ASP A 319 25.50 -10.02 12.67
N ALA A 320 26.22 -10.47 11.64
CA ALA A 320 25.64 -10.83 10.35
C ALA A 320 25.07 -12.26 10.26
N PHE A 321 25.37 -13.11 11.26
CA PHE A 321 25.00 -14.54 11.26
C PHE A 321 23.98 -14.93 12.34
N GLN A 322 23.38 -13.97 13.05
CA GLN A 322 22.41 -14.23 14.13
C GLN A 322 21.19 -15.06 13.70
N TYR A 323 20.76 -15.01 12.44
CA TYR A 323 19.65 -15.80 11.91
C TYR A 323 19.89 -17.32 11.94
N VAL A 324 21.15 -17.74 11.97
CA VAL A 324 21.53 -19.16 12.09
C VAL A 324 21.33 -19.64 13.53
N ILE A 325 21.48 -18.75 14.51
CA ILE A 325 21.41 -19.06 15.94
C ILE A 325 19.97 -19.01 16.44
N VAL A 326 19.22 -17.99 16.04
CA VAL A 326 17.88 -17.70 16.58
C VAL A 326 16.76 -18.50 15.89
N GLY A 327 17.00 -19.04 14.67
CA GLY A 327 15.97 -19.75 13.90
C GLY A 327 16.51 -20.92 13.07
N GLN A 328 15.68 -21.51 12.21
CA GLN A 328 16.07 -22.62 11.33
C GLN A 328 16.93 -22.20 10.10
N ALA A 329 17.91 -21.32 10.29
CA ALA A 329 18.85 -20.87 9.25
C ALA A 329 18.19 -20.45 7.92
N HIS A 330 17.07 -19.73 7.97
CA HIS A 330 16.35 -19.34 6.76
C HIS A 330 17.08 -18.25 5.98
N THR A 331 17.50 -18.58 4.77
CA THR A 331 18.25 -17.67 3.90
C THR A 331 17.49 -16.41 3.48
N ARG A 332 16.16 -16.36 3.67
CA ARG A 332 15.33 -15.18 3.36
C ARG A 332 15.46 -14.06 4.42
N ILE A 333 15.81 -14.40 5.67
CA ILE A 333 15.94 -13.41 6.76
C ILE A 333 17.37 -12.86 6.91
N ARG A 334 18.35 -13.39 6.18
CA ARG A 334 19.75 -12.89 6.21
C ARG A 334 19.94 -11.49 5.62
N SER A 335 18.93 -10.93 4.96
CA SER A 335 19.02 -9.65 4.24
C SER A 335 17.71 -8.88 4.24
N THR A 336 17.79 -7.56 4.04
CA THR A 336 16.66 -6.64 3.91
C THR A 336 16.03 -6.61 2.51
N ASN A 337 16.33 -7.56 1.62
CA ASN A 337 15.88 -7.56 0.23
C ASN A 337 14.35 -7.44 0.06
N LEU A 338 13.57 -8.07 0.95
CA LEU A 338 12.11 -7.94 0.94
C LEU A 338 11.67 -6.49 1.16
N LEU A 339 12.27 -5.84 2.16
CA LEU A 339 12.00 -4.46 2.49
C LEU A 339 12.54 -3.52 1.39
N GLU A 340 13.70 -3.81 0.80
CA GLU A 340 14.22 -3.05 -0.34
C GLU A 340 13.26 -3.11 -1.55
N ARG A 341 12.62 -4.26 -1.81
CA ARG A 341 11.57 -4.37 -2.84
C ARG A 341 10.35 -3.52 -2.49
N LEU A 342 9.91 -3.54 -1.24
CA LEU A 342 8.81 -2.69 -0.75
C LEU A 342 9.16 -1.20 -0.91
N ASN A 343 10.38 -0.82 -0.55
CA ASN A 343 10.91 0.53 -0.73
C ASN A 343 10.92 0.94 -2.20
N GLN A 344 11.22 0.04 -3.13
CA GLN A 344 11.12 0.34 -4.56
C GLN A 344 9.69 0.65 -5.00
N GLU A 345 8.67 -0.02 -4.44
CA GLU A 345 7.27 0.34 -4.72
C GLU A 345 6.93 1.75 -4.21
N VAL A 346 7.45 2.16 -3.04
CA VAL A 346 7.38 3.55 -2.55
C VAL A 346 8.06 4.49 -3.54
N ARG A 347 9.28 4.19 -3.97
CA ARG A 347 10.07 5.01 -4.90
C ARG A 347 9.37 5.20 -6.25
N ARG A 348 8.63 4.20 -6.75
CA ARG A 348 7.85 4.32 -7.99
C ARG A 348 6.77 5.40 -7.88
N ARG A 349 6.07 5.48 -6.76
CA ARG A 349 5.04 6.50 -6.50
C ARG A 349 5.68 7.86 -6.25
N GLU A 350 6.74 7.89 -5.43
CA GLU A 350 7.52 9.10 -5.17
C GLU A 350 8.05 9.72 -6.47
N LYS A 351 8.56 8.92 -7.42
CA LYS A 351 9.09 9.42 -8.69
C LYS A 351 8.06 10.19 -9.51
N VAL A 352 6.78 9.81 -9.43
CA VAL A 352 5.67 10.50 -10.11
C VAL A 352 5.30 11.79 -9.39
N VAL A 353 5.23 11.75 -8.05
CA VAL A 353 4.90 12.93 -7.23
C VAL A 353 6.04 13.95 -7.20
N ARG A 354 7.29 13.48 -7.22
CA ARG A 354 8.58 14.17 -7.04
C ARG A 354 8.75 14.84 -5.67
N ILE A 355 7.81 15.69 -5.29
CA ILE A 355 7.83 16.42 -4.02
C ILE A 355 6.41 16.39 -3.45
N PHE A 356 6.25 15.77 -2.28
CA PHE A 356 4.97 15.75 -1.59
C PHE A 356 4.57 17.17 -1.14
N PRO A 357 3.30 17.56 -1.28
CA PRO A 357 2.84 18.91 -0.93
C PRO A 357 2.87 19.16 0.58
N ASN A 358 2.75 18.12 1.40
CA ASN A 358 2.87 18.14 2.86
C ASN A 358 3.02 16.70 3.38
N THR A 359 3.33 16.56 4.67
CA THR A 359 3.51 15.24 5.32
C THR A 359 2.25 14.40 5.25
N ALA A 360 1.05 14.99 5.43
CA ALA A 360 -0.21 14.24 5.35
C ALA A 360 -0.43 13.57 3.99
N SER A 361 -0.12 14.26 2.88
CA SER A 361 -0.18 13.68 1.54
C SER A 361 0.85 12.57 1.32
N ALA A 362 2.00 12.64 1.97
CA ALA A 362 2.99 11.56 1.93
C ALA A 362 2.50 10.36 2.72
N THR A 363 1.99 10.58 3.95
CA THR A 363 1.37 9.54 4.78
C THR A 363 0.25 8.83 4.05
N ARG A 364 -0.65 9.57 3.41
CA ARG A 364 -1.77 9.01 2.63
C ARG A 364 -1.31 8.07 1.53
N LEU A 365 -0.44 8.54 0.63
CA LEU A 365 -0.05 7.76 -0.55
C LEU A 365 0.83 6.56 -0.16
N ILE A 366 1.80 6.78 0.73
CA ILE A 366 2.68 5.70 1.20
C ILE A 366 1.87 4.68 1.99
N GLY A 367 1.02 5.14 2.91
CA GLY A 367 0.16 4.28 3.70
C GLY A 367 -0.80 3.45 2.87
N ALA A 368 -1.53 4.07 1.94
CA ALA A 368 -2.45 3.35 1.05
C ALA A 368 -1.72 2.31 0.17
N MET A 369 -0.52 2.64 -0.31
CA MET A 369 0.30 1.68 -1.07
C MET A 369 0.80 0.52 -0.19
N LEU A 370 1.24 0.81 1.04
CA LEU A 370 1.67 -0.22 1.99
C LEU A 370 0.51 -1.12 2.43
N MET A 371 -0.68 -0.56 2.61
CA MET A 371 -1.92 -1.30 2.87
C MET A 371 -2.24 -2.26 1.72
N HIS A 372 -2.26 -1.77 0.49
CA HIS A 372 -2.48 -2.62 -0.68
C HIS A 372 -1.44 -3.76 -0.75
N GLN A 373 -0.17 -3.45 -0.51
CA GLN A 373 0.88 -4.46 -0.55
C GLN A 373 0.76 -5.48 0.60
N HIS A 374 0.27 -5.06 1.77
CA HIS A 374 -0.02 -5.92 2.92
C HIS A 374 -1.20 -6.86 2.62
N GLU A 375 -2.27 -6.37 2.00
CA GLU A 375 -3.40 -7.20 1.56
C GLU A 375 -2.96 -8.26 0.55
N ASP A 376 -2.11 -7.89 -0.43
CA ASP A 376 -1.53 -8.85 -1.38
C ASP A 376 -0.70 -9.95 -0.68
N TRP A 377 -0.08 -9.63 0.46
CA TRP A 377 0.71 -10.61 1.23
C TRP A 377 -0.16 -11.53 2.05
N ILE A 378 -1.20 -11.01 2.71
CA ILE A 378 -2.18 -11.81 3.46
C ILE A 378 -2.94 -12.74 2.51
N GLY A 379 -3.31 -12.27 1.32
CA GLY A 379 -3.99 -13.08 0.31
C GLY A 379 -3.12 -14.13 -0.37
N ALA A 380 -1.80 -14.15 -0.11
CA ALA A 380 -0.89 -15.09 -0.75
C ALA A 380 -0.97 -16.48 -0.12
N THR A 381 -1.20 -17.51 -0.93
CA THR A 381 -1.35 -18.91 -0.47
C THR A 381 -0.07 -19.57 0.02
N ARG A 382 1.09 -18.90 -0.09
CA ARG A 382 2.40 -19.46 0.28
C ARG A 382 3.04 -18.64 1.38
N THR A 383 3.41 -19.30 2.47
CA THR A 383 4.20 -18.69 3.54
C THR A 383 5.55 -18.21 3.03
N TYR A 384 6.03 -17.10 3.57
CA TYR A 384 7.29 -16.51 3.13
C TYR A 384 8.49 -17.20 3.76
N ILE A 385 8.35 -17.68 4.98
CA ILE A 385 9.35 -18.49 5.68
C ILE A 385 8.63 -19.74 6.16
N LYS A 386 9.34 -20.87 6.22
CA LYS A 386 8.80 -22.12 6.77
C LYS A 386 9.40 -22.32 8.14
N LEU A 387 8.72 -21.86 9.19
CA LEU A 387 9.25 -21.88 10.56
C LEU A 387 9.30 -23.27 11.19
#